data_AF-A0A0R3X9Z2-F1
#
_entry.id   AF-A0A0R3X9Z2-F1
#
_cell.length_a   1.000
_cell.length_b   1.000
_cell.length_c   1.000
_cell.angle_alpha   90.00
_cell.angle_beta   90.00
_cell.angle_gamma   90.00
#
_symmetry.space_group_name_H-M   'P 1'
#
loop_
_entity.id
_entity.type
_entity.pdbx_description
1 polymer ?
#
loop_
_entity_poly.entity_id
_entity_poly.type
_entity_poly.pdbx_seq_one_letter_code
_entity_poly.pdbx_strand_id
1 'polypeptide(L)'
;MGWLRVEVPLRFGHGFPPFCASTAHETYQNVMSWRETLTFPPETPISKEAHDLITSLCTDAESRLGSNGGLEQFRKHPFFVNVDWENIRERPAAIPVQIRSIDDTSNFDEFPDEDLTWPNVTDPKKSYKKDLAFINYTYKAFDGCSSCDRRIARPTSHHPQRHVRPCTAAAGTAPSVG
;
A
#
# COMPACT_ATOMS: atom_id res chain seq x y z
N MET A 1 1.06 2.35 -6.40
CA MET A 1 1.41 1.41 -5.30
C MET A 1 0.41 0.27 -5.37
N GLY A 2 0.60 -0.65 -6.32
CA GLY A 2 -0.26 -1.82 -6.42
C GLY A 2 0.07 -2.74 -5.26
N TRP A 3 -0.88 -2.94 -4.35
CA TRP A 3 -0.79 -4.02 -3.37
C TRP A 3 -0.70 -5.30 -4.18
N LEU A 4 0.50 -5.89 -4.29
CA LEU A 4 0.62 -7.28 -4.68
C LEU A 4 -0.08 -8.04 -3.55
N ARG A 5 -1.35 -8.34 -3.77
CA ARG A 5 -2.13 -9.19 -2.89
C ARG A 5 -1.57 -10.58 -3.11
N VAL A 6 -0.46 -10.89 -2.44
CA VAL A 6 -0.11 -12.26 -2.09
C VAL A 6 -1.21 -12.66 -1.12
N GLU A 7 -2.38 -13.01 -1.64
CA GLU A 7 -3.38 -13.73 -0.86
C GLU A 7 -2.74 -15.08 -0.55
N VAL A 8 -2.02 -15.16 0.57
CA VAL A 8 -2.04 -16.40 1.33
C VAL A 8 -3.53 -16.61 1.59
N PRO A 9 -4.16 -17.67 1.06
CA PRO A 9 -5.60 -17.83 1.16
C PRO A 9 -5.95 -18.19 2.61
N LEU A 10 -5.99 -17.17 3.48
CA LEU A 10 -6.68 -17.18 4.76
C LEU A 10 -8.19 -16.98 4.56
N ARG A 11 -8.70 -17.24 3.35
CA ARG A 11 -10.11 -17.46 3.10
C ARG A 11 -10.36 -18.94 3.39
N PHE A 12 -10.64 -19.23 4.66
CA PHE A 12 -11.30 -20.49 5.04
C PHE A 12 -12.55 -20.64 4.18
N GLY A 13 -12.88 -21.85 3.72
CA GLY A 13 -13.66 -22.18 2.51
C GLY A 13 -15.11 -21.69 2.42
N HIS A 14 -15.49 -20.74 3.26
CA HIS A 14 -16.70 -19.94 3.17
C HIS A 14 -16.43 -18.45 2.87
N GLY A 15 -15.16 -18.06 2.65
CA GLY A 15 -14.78 -16.69 2.29
C GLY A 15 -14.66 -15.72 3.48
N PHE A 16 -14.76 -16.20 4.71
CA PHE A 16 -14.67 -15.37 5.92
C PHE A 16 -13.26 -15.37 6.53
N PRO A 17 -12.82 -14.25 7.13
CA PRO A 17 -11.59 -14.20 7.94
C PRO A 17 -11.65 -15.16 9.15
N PRO A 18 -10.50 -15.69 9.63
CA PRO A 18 -10.45 -16.71 10.70
C PRO A 18 -10.99 -16.26 12.06
N PHE A 19 -11.04 -14.96 12.33
CA PHE A 19 -11.53 -14.40 13.60
C PHE A 19 -12.83 -13.61 13.44
N CYS A 20 -13.49 -13.74 12.28
CA CYS A 20 -14.72 -13.03 11.97
C CYS A 20 -15.81 -13.39 12.97
N ALA A 21 -16.45 -12.37 13.55
CA ALA A 21 -17.48 -12.54 14.55
C ALA A 21 -18.62 -11.54 14.35
N SER A 22 -19.70 -11.67 15.12
CA SER A 22 -20.90 -10.83 14.94
C SER A 22 -20.67 -9.39 15.39
N THR A 23 -19.71 -9.17 16.29
CA THR A 23 -19.36 -7.84 16.79
C THR A 23 -17.86 -7.56 16.68
N ALA A 24 -17.50 -6.28 16.58
CA ALA A 24 -16.11 -5.85 16.57
C ALA A 24 -15.37 -6.21 17.87
N HIS A 25 -16.07 -6.15 19.01
CA HIS A 25 -15.51 -6.53 20.31
C HIS A 25 -15.15 -8.02 20.36
N GLU A 26 -16.05 -8.88 19.90
CA GLU A 26 -15.84 -10.32 19.83
C GLU A 26 -14.71 -10.67 18.84
N THR A 27 -14.65 -9.98 17.69
CA THR A 27 -13.53 -10.13 16.74
C THR A 27 -12.19 -9.80 17.40
N TYR A 28 -12.13 -8.73 18.19
CA TYR A 28 -10.93 -8.37 18.94
C TYR A 28 -10.55 -9.44 19.98
N GLN A 29 -11.52 -9.94 20.74
CA GLN A 29 -11.31 -11.02 21.70
C GLN A 29 -10.78 -12.28 21.00
N ASN A 30 -11.34 -12.62 19.83
CA ASN A 30 -10.89 -13.76 19.04
C ASN A 30 -9.44 -13.61 18.58
N VAL A 31 -9.04 -12.42 18.12
CA VAL A 31 -7.65 -12.14 17.75
C VAL A 31 -6.70 -12.24 18.95
N MET A 32 -7.12 -11.78 20.13
CA MET A 32 -6.30 -11.86 21.34
C MET A 32 -6.13 -13.30 21.85
N SER A 33 -7.20 -14.09 21.80
CA SER A 33 -7.23 -15.51 22.17
C SER A 33 -6.98 -16.44 20.98
N TRP A 34 -6.14 -16.03 20.02
CA TRP A 34 -5.93 -16.75 18.75
C TRP A 34 -5.57 -18.23 18.91
N ARG A 35 -4.89 -18.60 20.01
CA ARG A 35 -4.50 -19.99 20.32
C ARG A 35 -5.70 -20.92 20.48
N GLU A 36 -6.83 -20.39 20.93
CA GLU A 36 -8.07 -21.12 21.21
C GLU A 36 -9.10 -20.95 20.10
N THR A 37 -9.07 -19.80 19.42
CA THR A 37 -10.11 -19.37 18.47
C THR A 37 -9.74 -19.64 17.01
N LEU A 38 -8.45 -19.80 16.69
CA LEU A 38 -8.02 -20.23 15.36
C LEU A 38 -8.39 -21.70 15.16
N THR A 39 -9.48 -21.94 14.44
CA THR A 39 -9.99 -23.28 14.17
C THR A 39 -10.03 -23.55 12.67
N PHE A 40 -9.80 -24.82 12.30
CA PHE A 40 -9.82 -25.28 10.92
C PHE A 40 -11.06 -26.16 10.71
N PRO A 41 -12.14 -25.61 10.13
CA PRO A 41 -13.36 -26.38 9.91
C PRO A 41 -13.15 -27.61 9.02
N PRO A 42 -13.68 -28.80 9.40
CA PRO A 42 -13.52 -30.02 8.60
C PRO A 42 -14.18 -29.93 7.22
N GLU A 43 -15.19 -29.09 7.03
CA GLU A 43 -15.88 -28.84 5.77
C GLU A 43 -15.01 -28.08 4.75
N THR A 44 -13.92 -27.44 5.18
CA THR A 44 -12.90 -26.86 4.30
C THR A 44 -11.57 -27.58 4.49
N PRO A 45 -11.34 -28.71 3.81
CA PRO A 45 -10.05 -29.38 3.88
C PRO A 45 -8.97 -28.50 3.25
N ILE A 46 -7.93 -28.19 4.03
CA ILE A 46 -6.71 -27.54 3.55
C ILE A 46 -5.54 -28.53 3.58
N SER A 47 -4.51 -28.28 2.77
CA SER A 47 -3.32 -29.12 2.79
C SER A 47 -2.56 -28.97 4.11
N LYS A 48 -1.77 -29.99 4.48
CA LYS A 48 -0.96 -29.97 5.71
C LYS A 48 0.03 -28.81 5.70
N GLU A 49 0.61 -28.52 4.53
CA GLU A 49 1.55 -27.43 4.31
C GLU A 49 0.88 -26.07 4.46
N ALA A 50 -0.38 -25.95 4.02
CA ALA A 50 -1.18 -24.73 4.19
C ALA A 50 -1.54 -24.51 5.67
N HIS A 51 -1.94 -25.58 6.37
CA HIS A 51 -2.21 -25.54 7.80
C HIS A 51 -0.96 -25.07 8.57
N ASP A 52 0.18 -25.71 8.31
CA ASP A 52 1.47 -25.37 8.93
C ASP A 52 1.87 -23.92 8.69
N LEU A 53 1.70 -23.43 7.45
CA LEU A 53 1.96 -22.03 7.11
C LEU A 53 1.08 -21.07 7.92
N ILE A 54 -0.23 -21.34 7.98
CA ILE A 54 -1.19 -20.49 8.69
C ILE A 54 -0.85 -20.45 10.18
N THR A 55 -0.61 -21.60 10.82
CA THR A 55 -0.23 -21.66 12.24
C THR A 55 1.13 -21.00 12.51
N SER A 56 2.07 -21.07 11.56
CA SER A 56 3.39 -20.41 11.69
C SER A 56 3.31 -18.88 11.51
N LEU A 57 2.25 -18.37 10.89
CA LEU A 57 2.00 -16.93 10.74
C LEU A 57 1.14 -16.36 11.87
N CYS A 58 0.11 -17.12 12.27
CA CYS A 58 -0.76 -16.84 13.41
C CYS A 58 -0.10 -17.33 14.69
N THR A 59 0.98 -16.66 15.09
CA THR A 59 1.71 -16.94 16.34
C THR A 59 2.28 -15.64 16.94
N ASP A 60 2.92 -15.76 18.09
CA ASP A 60 3.64 -14.67 18.75
C ASP A 60 4.74 -14.09 17.84
N ALA A 61 5.06 -12.81 18.03
CA ALA A 61 5.99 -12.09 17.16
C ALA A 61 7.36 -12.79 17.02
N GLU A 62 7.91 -13.30 18.12
CA GLU A 62 9.24 -13.93 18.14
C GLU A 62 9.31 -15.28 17.42
N SER A 63 8.19 -16.01 17.36
CA SER A 63 8.12 -17.34 16.72
C SER A 63 7.53 -17.31 15.31
N ARG A 64 7.09 -16.14 14.85
CA ARG A 64 6.44 -15.97 13.55
C ARG A 64 7.38 -16.30 12.41
N LEU A 65 6.87 -17.00 11.40
CA LEU A 65 7.59 -17.23 10.16
C LEU A 65 8.05 -15.88 9.56
N GLY A 66 9.35 -15.74 9.36
CA GLY A 66 10.01 -14.52 8.91
C GLY A 66 10.77 -13.76 10.00
N SER A 67 10.52 -14.02 11.28
CA SER A 67 11.18 -13.29 12.38
C SER A 67 12.69 -13.56 12.45
N ASN A 68 13.13 -14.77 12.09
CA ASN A 68 14.54 -15.16 12.10
C ASN A 68 15.03 -15.45 10.69
N GLY A 69 15.41 -14.41 9.95
CA GLY A 69 15.96 -14.52 8.60
C GLY A 69 15.03 -14.09 7.47
N GLY A 70 13.88 -13.48 7.79
CA GLY A 70 13.05 -12.78 6.82
C GLY A 70 12.49 -13.68 5.73
N LEU A 71 12.57 -13.19 4.48
CA LEU A 71 11.99 -13.85 3.31
C LEU A 71 12.56 -15.26 3.04
N GLU A 72 13.79 -15.54 3.47
CA GLU A 72 14.42 -16.85 3.28
C GLU A 72 13.66 -17.97 3.99
N GLN A 73 12.99 -17.68 5.11
CA GLN A 73 12.16 -18.67 5.79
C GLN A 73 10.91 -19.03 4.96
N PHE A 74 10.32 -18.05 4.27
CA PHE A 74 9.19 -18.30 3.37
C PHE A 74 9.60 -19.13 2.17
N ARG A 75 10.75 -18.83 1.55
CA ARG A 75 11.27 -19.58 0.39
C ARG A 75 11.52 -21.05 0.72
N LYS A 76 11.91 -21.36 1.96
CA LYS A 76 12.19 -22.72 2.44
C LYS A 76 10.95 -23.47 2.92
N HIS A 77 9.84 -22.78 3.13
CA HIS A 77 8.63 -23.38 3.69
C HIS A 77 7.97 -24.34 2.67
N PRO A 78 7.56 -25.57 3.06
CA PRO A 78 7.03 -26.57 2.13
C PRO A 78 5.86 -26.09 1.25
N PHE A 79 5.01 -25.22 1.80
CA PHE A 79 3.91 -24.59 1.05
C PHE A 79 4.36 -23.86 -0.22
N PHE A 80 5.57 -23.28 -0.23
CA PHE A 80 6.09 -22.50 -1.36
C PHE A 80 7.12 -23.23 -2.22
N VAL A 81 7.27 -24.56 -2.06
CA VAL A 81 8.30 -25.34 -2.78
C VAL A 81 8.23 -25.23 -4.31
N ASN A 82 7.02 -25.02 -4.85
CA ASN A 82 6.78 -24.93 -6.30
C ASN A 82 6.70 -23.47 -6.81
N VAL A 83 7.11 -22.51 -5.99
CA VAL A 83 7.12 -21.09 -6.36
C VAL A 83 8.49 -20.72 -6.91
N ASP A 84 8.51 -20.29 -8.18
CA ASP A 84 9.66 -19.60 -8.75
C ASP A 84 9.62 -18.14 -8.29
N TRP A 85 10.49 -17.81 -7.33
CA TRP A 85 10.57 -16.49 -6.72
C TRP A 85 11.27 -15.46 -7.61
N GLU A 86 12.14 -15.89 -8.51
CA GLU A 86 12.91 -14.99 -9.37
C GLU A 86 12.05 -14.49 -10.54
N ASN A 87 11.20 -15.37 -11.10
CA ASN A 87 10.34 -15.05 -12.25
C ASN A 87 8.85 -14.94 -11.87
N ILE A 88 8.53 -14.68 -10.60
CA ILE A 88 7.13 -14.65 -10.11
C ILE A 88 6.25 -13.64 -10.87
N ARG A 89 6.84 -12.54 -11.36
CA ARG A 89 6.14 -11.50 -12.13
C ARG A 89 5.86 -11.87 -13.58
N GLU A 90 6.58 -12.85 -14.11
CA GLU A 90 6.43 -13.33 -15.49
C GLU A 90 5.34 -14.42 -15.59
N ARG A 91 4.97 -15.02 -14.46
CA ARG A 91 3.89 -16.01 -14.40
C ARG A 91 2.56 -15.35 -14.78
N PRO A 92 1.71 -16.04 -15.57
CA PRO A 92 0.38 -15.54 -15.85
C PRO A 92 -0.41 -15.36 -14.56
N ALA A 93 -1.19 -14.27 -14.48
CA ALA A 93 -2.07 -14.03 -13.35
C ALA A 93 -3.10 -15.17 -13.24
N ALA A 94 -3.36 -15.64 -12.02
CA ALA A 94 -4.31 -16.73 -11.79
C ALA A 94 -5.74 -16.37 -12.24
N ILE A 95 -6.11 -15.09 -12.12
CA ILE A 95 -7.38 -14.54 -12.59
C ILE A 95 -7.06 -13.33 -13.47
N PRO A 96 -7.06 -13.48 -14.81
CA PRO A 96 -6.84 -12.35 -15.69
C PRO A 96 -8.06 -11.43 -15.70
N VAL A 97 -7.83 -10.12 -15.58
CA VAL A 97 -8.88 -9.11 -15.70
C VAL A 97 -9.14 -8.83 -17.18
N GLN A 98 -10.41 -8.82 -17.58
CA GLN A 98 -10.81 -8.40 -18.92
C GLN A 98 -11.13 -6.90 -18.90
N ILE A 99 -10.51 -6.15 -19.81
CA ILE A 99 -10.66 -4.69 -19.92
C ILE A 99 -11.18 -4.39 -21.33
N ARG A 100 -12.30 -3.67 -21.41
CA ARG A 100 -12.98 -3.33 -22.67
C ARG A 100 -12.47 -2.04 -23.29
N SER A 101 -12.06 -1.08 -22.45
CA SER A 101 -11.60 0.25 -22.86
C SER A 101 -10.69 0.89 -21.80
N ILE A 102 -10.07 2.03 -22.12
CA ILE A 102 -9.16 2.75 -21.20
C ILE A 102 -9.87 3.32 -19.96
N ASP A 103 -11.18 3.49 -20.04
CA ASP A 103 -12.09 4.04 -19.04
C ASP A 103 -13.01 2.95 -18.44
N ASP A 104 -12.72 1.67 -18.69
CA ASP A 104 -13.51 0.55 -18.16
C ASP A 104 -13.36 0.45 -16.64
N THR A 105 -14.45 0.73 -15.93
CA THR A 105 -14.56 0.64 -14.47
C THR A 105 -15.30 -0.62 -13.99
N SER A 106 -15.57 -1.61 -14.87
CA SER A 106 -16.40 -2.78 -14.55
C SER A 106 -15.86 -3.72 -13.46
N ASN A 107 -14.58 -3.58 -13.08
CA ASN A 107 -13.96 -4.32 -11.98
C ASN A 107 -14.00 -3.55 -10.64
N PHE A 108 -14.69 -2.41 -10.61
CA PHE A 108 -14.92 -1.59 -9.42
C PHE A 108 -16.41 -1.60 -9.06
N ASP A 109 -16.70 -1.47 -7.76
CA ASP A 109 -18.07 -1.31 -7.29
C ASP A 109 -18.61 0.08 -7.67
N GLU A 110 -19.90 0.14 -7.99
CA GLU A 110 -20.60 1.41 -8.15
C GLU A 110 -21.05 1.91 -6.76
N PHE A 111 -20.66 3.13 -6.43
CA PHE A 111 -21.03 3.77 -5.17
C PHE A 111 -22.12 4.81 -5.44
N PRO A 112 -23.10 4.96 -4.53
CA PRO A 112 -24.08 6.03 -4.66
C PRO A 112 -23.39 7.40 -4.58
N ASP A 113 -24.00 8.38 -5.24
CA ASP A 113 -23.56 9.76 -5.12
C ASP A 113 -23.71 10.22 -3.66
N GLU A 114 -22.58 10.46 -2.99
CA GLU A 114 -22.57 11.10 -1.67
C GLU A 114 -22.83 12.60 -1.81
N ASP A 115 -23.54 13.19 -0.85
CA ASP A 115 -23.74 14.62 -0.79
C ASP A 115 -22.40 15.31 -0.51
N LEU A 116 -21.75 15.81 -1.56
CA LEU A 116 -20.49 16.54 -1.52
C LEU A 116 -20.67 17.99 -1.00
N THR A 117 -21.68 18.26 -0.19
CA THR A 117 -21.81 19.54 0.51
C THR A 117 -20.62 19.71 1.47
N TRP A 118 -19.57 20.33 0.95
CA TRP A 118 -18.44 20.77 1.75
C TRP A 118 -18.99 21.67 2.86
N PRO A 119 -18.74 21.36 4.15
CA PRO A 119 -19.12 22.27 5.21
C PRO A 119 -18.45 23.60 4.92
N ASN A 120 -19.25 24.64 4.66
CA ASN A 120 -18.78 26.00 4.42
C ASN A 120 -18.01 26.50 5.66
N VAL A 121 -16.71 26.26 5.73
CA VAL A 121 -15.85 26.80 6.78
C VAL A 121 -15.49 28.22 6.37
N THR A 122 -16.43 29.14 6.51
CA THR A 122 -16.26 30.58 6.21
C THR A 122 -15.55 31.35 7.34
N ASP A 123 -14.70 30.68 8.15
CA ASP A 123 -13.90 31.36 9.17
C ASP A 123 -12.46 31.57 8.66
N PRO A 124 -12.14 32.74 8.07
CA PRO A 124 -10.81 33.04 7.54
C PRO A 124 -9.71 32.98 8.61
N LYS A 125 -10.04 33.02 9.91
CA LYS A 125 -9.06 32.91 11.01
C LYS A 125 -8.65 31.45 11.32
N LYS A 126 -9.34 30.44 10.79
CA LYS A 126 -8.98 29.01 10.94
C LYS A 126 -8.36 28.39 9.68
N SER A 127 -8.42 29.08 8.53
CA SER A 127 -7.98 28.54 7.24
C SER A 127 -6.47 28.27 7.18
N TYR A 128 -5.65 29.24 7.58
CA TYR A 128 -4.19 29.17 7.41
C TYR A 128 -3.51 28.03 8.18
N LYS A 129 -4.11 27.52 9.27
CA LYS A 129 -3.55 26.40 10.03
C LYS A 129 -3.78 25.04 9.35
N LYS A 130 -4.83 24.91 8.54
CA LYS A 130 -5.14 23.67 7.81
C LYS A 130 -4.20 23.48 6.63
N ASP A 131 -3.81 24.56 5.97
CA ASP A 131 -2.95 24.52 4.78
C ASP A 131 -1.52 24.10 5.11
N LEU A 132 -1.07 24.27 6.37
CA LEU A 132 0.23 23.78 6.83
C LEU A 132 0.38 22.26 6.75
N ALA A 133 -0.72 21.50 6.88
CA ALA A 133 -0.70 20.05 6.81
C ALA A 133 -0.38 19.53 5.39
N PHE A 134 -0.51 20.38 4.37
CA PHE A 134 -0.34 20.03 2.97
C PHE A 134 0.89 20.71 2.32
N ILE A 135 1.73 21.39 3.09
CA ILE A 135 3.00 21.92 2.59
C ILE A 135 3.85 20.75 2.06
N ASN A 136 4.37 20.89 0.83
CA ASN A 136 5.13 19.87 0.10
C ASN A 136 4.32 18.60 -0.28
N TYR A 137 2.99 18.65 -0.25
CA TYR A 137 2.16 17.56 -0.76
C TYR A 137 2.28 17.40 -2.28
N THR A 138 2.47 18.50 -3.01
CA THR A 138 2.61 18.48 -4.46
C THR A 138 3.84 17.69 -4.89
N TYR A 139 3.60 16.57 -5.57
CA TYR A 139 4.61 15.77 -6.22
C TYR A 139 4.54 15.97 -7.73
N LYS A 140 5.67 16.30 -8.36
CA LYS A 140 5.84 16.22 -9.81
C LYS A 140 6.86 15.11 -10.08
N ALA A 141 6.44 14.06 -10.78
CA ALA A 141 7.38 13.06 -11.27
C ALA A 141 8.41 13.76 -12.17
N PHE A 142 9.68 13.41 -12.00
CA PHE A 142 10.71 13.93 -12.89
C PHE A 142 10.54 13.25 -14.24
N ASP A 143 9.99 13.97 -15.22
CA ASP A 143 9.86 13.50 -16.59
C ASP A 143 11.25 13.52 -17.26
N GLY A 144 12.07 12.52 -16.93
CA GLY A 144 13.30 12.22 -17.65
C GLY A 144 12.97 11.72 -19.05
N CYS A 145 12.72 12.64 -19.98
CA CYS A 145 12.53 12.29 -21.38
C CYS A 145 13.90 12.15 -22.07
N SER A 146 14.24 10.89 -22.37
CA SER A 146 14.86 10.46 -23.63
C SER A 146 16.27 10.96 -23.98
N SER A 147 17.28 10.52 -23.23
CA SER A 147 18.42 9.80 -23.84
C SER A 147 19.21 9.05 -22.76
N CYS A 148 19.64 7.85 -23.11
CA CYS A 148 20.59 6.98 -22.42
C CYS A 148 21.46 7.60 -21.30
N ASP A 149 21.47 7.01 -20.11
CA ASP A 149 22.58 6.17 -19.65
C ASP A 149 22.18 5.38 -18.39
N ARG A 150 22.50 4.09 -18.42
CA ARG A 150 22.28 3.14 -17.36
C ARG A 150 23.49 3.25 -16.43
N ARG A 151 23.37 4.08 -15.38
CA ARG A 151 24.14 4.10 -14.11
C ARG A 151 24.17 5.53 -13.59
N ILE A 152 23.71 5.77 -12.35
CA ILE A 152 24.46 6.50 -11.30
C ILE A 152 23.70 6.43 -9.98
N ALA A 153 24.50 6.31 -8.93
CA ALA A 153 24.23 6.00 -7.55
C ALA A 153 23.29 6.94 -6.80
N ARG A 154 22.75 6.40 -5.70
CA ARG A 154 22.04 7.08 -4.61
C ARG A 154 22.84 8.30 -4.10
N PRO A 155 22.26 9.52 -4.05
CA PRO A 155 22.99 10.68 -3.53
C PRO A 155 23.06 10.61 -2.00
N THR A 156 24.28 10.69 -1.47
CA THR A 156 24.58 10.93 -0.06
C THR A 156 24.22 12.36 0.34
N SER A 157 23.59 12.50 1.51
CA SER A 157 23.23 13.77 2.16
C SER A 157 24.45 14.66 2.38
N HIS A 158 24.53 15.79 1.67
CA HIS A 158 25.33 16.93 2.10
C HIS A 158 24.51 18.22 2.05
N HIS A 159 24.36 18.82 3.22
CA HIS A 159 23.70 20.07 3.51
C HIS A 159 24.56 21.26 2.99
N PRO A 160 24.05 22.16 2.14
CA PRO A 160 24.77 23.38 1.80
C PRO A 160 24.24 24.57 2.62
N GLN A 161 25.11 25.12 3.45
CA GLN A 161 24.95 26.45 4.04
C GLN A 161 24.80 27.49 2.92
N ARG A 162 23.73 28.30 2.96
CA ARG A 162 23.55 29.43 2.03
C ARG A 162 24.03 30.74 2.64
N HIS A 163 25.12 31.25 2.09
CA HIS A 163 25.53 32.65 2.16
C HIS A 163 24.44 33.56 1.57
N VAL A 164 24.12 34.63 2.29
CA VAL A 164 23.20 35.70 1.87
C VAL A 164 23.92 36.64 0.89
N ARG A 165 23.29 36.95 -0.24
CA ARG A 165 23.62 38.12 -1.07
C ARG A 165 22.35 38.95 -1.30
N PRO A 166 22.41 40.30 -1.21
CA PRO A 166 21.24 41.16 -1.32
C PRO A 166 20.92 41.51 -2.79
N CYS A 167 19.63 41.65 -3.12
CA CYS A 167 19.16 42.17 -4.40
C CYS A 167 19.13 43.70 -4.39
N THR A 168 19.72 44.32 -5.41
CA THR A 168 19.52 45.73 -5.75
C THR A 168 18.36 45.87 -6.75
N ALA A 169 17.47 46.83 -6.50
CA ALA A 169 16.36 47.20 -7.36
C ALA A 169 16.83 48.15 -8.48
N ALA A 170 16.32 47.96 -9.70
CA ALA A 170 16.42 48.94 -10.78
C ALA A 170 15.01 49.23 -11.33
N ALA A 171 14.72 50.52 -11.51
CA ALA A 171 13.42 51.10 -11.83
C ALA A 171 13.33 51.56 -13.30
N GLY A 172 12.09 51.68 -13.80
CA GLY A 172 11.68 52.47 -14.97
C GLY A 172 11.68 51.74 -16.32
N THR A 173 10.80 51.98 -17.30
CA THR A 173 9.72 52.96 -17.50
C THR A 173 8.84 52.44 -18.66
N ALA A 174 7.53 52.70 -18.64
CA ALA A 174 6.56 52.33 -19.69
C ALA A 174 6.59 53.28 -20.90
N PRO A 175 6.15 52.85 -22.12
CA PRO A 175 5.80 53.78 -23.19
C PRO A 175 4.30 53.91 -23.40
N SER A 176 3.94 55.10 -23.88
CA SER A 176 2.63 55.69 -24.09
C SER A 176 1.95 55.29 -25.41
N VAL A 177 0.64 55.54 -25.39
CA VAL A 177 -0.38 55.46 -26.44
C VAL A 177 0.03 56.14 -27.77
N GLY A 178 -0.42 55.52 -28.87
CA GLY A 178 -0.59 56.10 -30.20
C GLY A 178 -1.70 55.33 -30.92
#